data_AF-A0AAE1D1L1-F1
#
_entry.id   AF-A0AAE1D1L1-F1
#
_cell.length_a   1.000
_cell.length_b   1.000
_cell.length_c   1.000
_cell.angle_alpha   90.00
_cell.angle_beta   90.00
_cell.angle_gamma   90.00
#
_symmetry.space_group_name_H-M   'P 1'
#
loop_
_entity.id
_entity.type
_entity.pdbx_description
1 polymer ?
#
loop_
_entity_poly.entity_id
_entity_poly.type
_entity_poly.pdbx_seq_one_letter_code
_entity_poly.pdbx_strand_id
1 'polypeptide(L)'
;MGSTTTVPELPVRTVASVASLKLIPTLTNIGSLQTEDSDISLICCFVKGRSQPSVLERRQLSAFGHGLLRHFPRLQIKDSPLCIIIHRPIGEVYKNILPPSLHKQAMELSHEA
;
A
#
# COMPACT_ATOMS: atom_id res chain seq x y z
N MET A 1 25.07 17.07 29.18
CA MET A 1 25.23 16.25 27.97
C MET A 1 23.87 15.66 27.64
N GLY A 2 23.18 16.21 26.64
CA GLY A 2 21.87 15.72 26.21
C GLY A 2 21.95 15.40 24.73
N SER A 3 22.19 14.12 24.39
CA SER A 3 22.19 13.67 23.01
C SER A 3 20.75 13.57 22.53
N THR A 4 20.30 14.59 21.80
CA THR A 4 19.06 14.54 21.03
C THR A 4 19.25 13.56 19.88
N THR A 5 18.73 12.34 20.04
CA THR A 5 18.65 11.34 18.98
C THR A 5 17.69 11.86 17.91
N THR A 6 18.24 12.48 16.88
CA THR A 6 17.54 12.78 15.63
C THR A 6 17.16 11.47 14.96
N VAL A 7 15.87 11.15 14.99
CA VAL A 7 15.29 10.08 14.17
C VAL A 7 15.51 10.49 12.71
N PRO A 8 16.17 9.67 11.87
CA PRO A 8 16.28 9.97 10.46
C PRO A 8 14.88 9.85 9.84
N GLU A 9 14.30 11.00 9.46
CA GLU A 9 13.15 11.03 8.57
C GLU A 9 13.55 10.34 7.27
N LEU A 10 13.07 9.11 7.11
CA LEU A 10 13.15 8.39 5.84
C LEU A 10 12.51 9.27 4.75
N PRO A 11 13.08 9.31 3.54
CA PRO A 11 12.52 10.10 2.45
C PRO A 11 11.08 9.66 2.24
N VAL A 12 10.16 10.59 2.50
CA VAL A 12 8.73 10.46 2.27
C VAL A 12 8.55 10.29 0.76
N ARG A 13 8.72 9.06 0.27
CA ARG A 13 8.04 8.63 -0.95
C ARG A 13 6.57 8.77 -0.61
N THR A 14 5.93 9.77 -1.19
CA THR A 14 4.53 10.16 -1.03
C THR A 14 3.65 8.93 -1.01
N VAL A 15 3.39 8.42 0.20
CA VAL A 15 2.40 7.38 0.39
C VAL A 15 1.13 8.17 0.67
N ALA A 16 0.32 8.44 -0.37
CA ALA A 16 -0.93 9.17 -0.23
C ALA A 16 -1.73 8.60 0.95
N SER A 17 -1.92 9.41 1.99
CA SER A 17 -2.83 9.06 3.08
C SER A 17 -4.22 9.34 2.56
N VAL A 18 -5.01 8.31 2.29
CA VAL A 18 -6.37 8.37 1.72
C VAL A 18 -7.38 8.89 2.78
N ALA A 19 -6.97 9.84 3.61
CA ALA A 19 -7.80 10.46 4.64
C ALA A 19 -8.43 11.79 4.16
N SER A 20 -7.96 12.38 3.05
CA SER A 20 -8.38 13.73 2.64
C SER A 20 -8.95 13.83 1.23
N LEU A 21 -9.18 12.72 0.52
CA LEU A 21 -9.72 12.79 -0.83
C LEU A 21 -11.24 12.58 -0.82
N LYS A 22 -11.97 13.57 -1.35
CA LYS A 22 -13.37 13.45 -1.80
C LYS A 22 -13.46 12.50 -3.02
N LEU A 23 -12.97 11.28 -2.84
CA LEU A 23 -12.88 10.20 -3.84
C LEU A 23 -14.04 9.19 -3.69
N ILE A 24 -15.15 9.63 -3.09
CA ILE A 24 -16.19 8.76 -2.54
C ILE A 24 -16.89 7.86 -3.58
N PRO A 25 -17.09 8.24 -4.87
CA PRO A 25 -17.71 7.33 -5.84
C PRO A 25 -16.71 6.42 -6.57
N THR A 26 -15.40 6.74 -6.59
CA THR A 26 -14.37 5.98 -7.32
C THR A 26 -13.58 5.01 -6.43
N LEU A 27 -13.62 5.18 -5.10
CA LEU A 27 -12.99 4.26 -4.13
C LEU A 27 -13.94 3.16 -3.61
N THR A 28 -15.22 3.17 -3.96
CA THR A 28 -16.18 2.11 -3.60
C THR A 28 -15.78 0.74 -4.15
N ASN A 29 -14.80 0.67 -5.07
CA ASN A 29 -14.31 -0.58 -5.64
C ASN A 29 -12.77 -0.68 -5.72
N ILE A 30 -12.04 -0.19 -4.70
CA ILE A 30 -10.57 -0.41 -4.63
C ILE A 30 -10.23 -1.90 -4.79
N GLY A 31 -11.07 -2.79 -4.26
CA GLY A 31 -10.92 -4.24 -4.41
C GLY A 31 -10.89 -4.70 -5.88
N SER A 32 -11.83 -4.26 -6.73
CA SER A 32 -11.78 -4.63 -8.16
C SER A 32 -10.56 -4.06 -8.85
N LEU A 33 -10.22 -2.79 -8.56
CA LEU A 33 -9.10 -2.10 -9.19
C LEU A 33 -7.76 -2.75 -8.83
N GLN A 34 -7.63 -3.27 -7.61
CA GLN A 34 -6.49 -4.08 -7.19
C GLN A 34 -6.47 -5.47 -7.85
N THR A 35 -7.62 -6.00 -8.23
CA THR A 35 -7.71 -7.31 -8.91
C THR A 35 -7.26 -7.22 -10.36
N GLU A 36 -7.45 -6.06 -10.99
CA GLU A 36 -6.95 -5.76 -12.34
C GLU A 36 -5.43 -5.54 -12.38
N ASP A 37 -4.82 -5.16 -11.26
CA ASP A 37 -3.37 -4.98 -11.15
C ASP A 37 -2.65 -6.32 -10.90
N SER A 38 -1.78 -6.71 -11.83
CA SER A 38 -1.11 -8.02 -11.79
C SER A 38 -0.18 -8.19 -10.58
N ASP A 39 0.52 -7.12 -10.17
CA ASP A 39 1.41 -7.16 -9.01
C ASP A 39 0.61 -7.31 -7.71
N ILE A 40 -0.44 -6.50 -7.55
CA ILE A 40 -1.28 -6.54 -6.34
C ILE A 40 -2.03 -7.86 -6.26
N SER A 41 -2.58 -8.35 -7.37
CA SER A 41 -3.27 -9.63 -7.44
C SER A 41 -2.35 -10.79 -7.04
N LEU A 42 -1.11 -10.81 -7.55
CA LEU A 42 -0.13 -11.83 -7.19
C LEU A 42 0.26 -11.75 -5.70
N ILE A 43 0.46 -10.55 -5.17
CA ILE A 43 0.76 -10.34 -3.75
C ILE A 43 -0.40 -10.74 -2.85
N CYS A 44 -1.64 -10.48 -3.27
CA CYS A 44 -2.84 -10.95 -2.59
C CYS A 44 -2.83 -12.48 -2.45
N CYS A 45 -2.43 -13.22 -3.48
CA CYS A 45 -2.29 -14.68 -3.40
C CYS A 45 -1.30 -15.11 -2.31
N PHE A 46 -0.13 -14.48 -2.25
CA PHE A 46 0.88 -14.76 -1.21
C PHE A 46 0.37 -14.45 0.20
N VAL A 47 -0.32 -13.32 0.38
CA VAL A 47 -0.90 -12.91 1.66
C VAL A 47 -2.02 -13.87 2.09
N LYS A 48 -2.92 -14.29 1.19
CA LYS A 48 -3.95 -15.30 1.47
C LYS A 48 -3.33 -16.63 1.87
N GLY A 49 -2.29 -17.06 1.14
CA GLY A 49 -1.55 -18.28 1.43
C GLY A 49 -0.64 -18.20 2.65
N ARG A 50 -0.51 -17.02 3.30
CA ARG A 50 0.45 -16.75 4.39
C ARG A 50 1.87 -17.23 4.08
N SER A 51 2.24 -17.19 2.80
CA SER A 51 3.50 -17.74 2.31
C SER A 51 4.30 -16.62 1.67
N GLN A 52 5.57 -16.50 2.05
CA GLN A 52 6.46 -15.53 1.45
C GLN A 52 6.84 -16.00 0.05
N PRO A 53 6.81 -15.13 -0.98
CA PRO A 53 7.14 -15.53 -2.32
C PRO A 53 8.60 -15.95 -2.45
N SER A 54 8.83 -17.03 -3.18
CA SER A 54 10.13 -17.56 -3.57
C SER A 54 10.89 -16.59 -4.49
N VAL A 55 12.18 -16.88 -4.72
CA VAL A 55 13.02 -16.08 -5.61
C VAL A 55 12.46 -16.05 -7.04
N LEU A 56 11.86 -17.14 -7.52
CA LEU A 56 11.29 -17.21 -8.87
C LEU A 56 9.99 -16.41 -8.97
N GLU A 57 9.11 -16.51 -7.98
CA GLU A 57 7.87 -15.72 -7.92
C GLU A 57 8.16 -14.23 -7.82
N ARG A 58 9.18 -13.86 -7.03
CA ARG A 58 9.63 -12.46 -6.90
C ARG A 58 10.10 -11.86 -8.22
N ARG A 59 10.66 -12.65 -9.14
CA ARG A 59 11.10 -12.15 -10.46
C ARG A 59 9.95 -11.77 -11.39
N GLN A 60 8.72 -12.20 -11.07
CA GLN A 60 7.53 -11.88 -11.86
C GLN A 60 6.94 -10.51 -11.51
N LEU A 61 7.40 -9.90 -10.40
CA LEU A 61 6.88 -8.63 -9.92
C LEU A 61 7.63 -7.45 -10.52
N SER A 62 6.91 -6.36 -10.74
CA SER A 62 7.55 -5.09 -11.09
C SER A 62 8.25 -4.45 -9.88
N ALA A 63 8.91 -3.31 -10.10
CA ALA A 63 9.50 -2.51 -9.03
C ALA A 63 8.47 -2.09 -7.96
N PHE A 64 7.20 -1.89 -8.35
CA PHE A 64 6.11 -1.59 -7.43
C PHE A 64 5.79 -2.78 -6.53
N GLY A 65 5.57 -3.97 -7.10
CA GLY A 65 5.36 -5.20 -6.34
C GLY A 65 6.52 -5.54 -5.40
N HIS A 66 7.77 -5.34 -5.86
CA HIS A 66 8.94 -5.45 -4.98
C HIS A 66 8.90 -4.47 -3.79
N GLY A 67 8.44 -3.24 -4.02
CA GLY A 67 8.23 -2.26 -2.96
C GLY A 67 7.22 -2.74 -1.92
N LEU A 68 6.09 -3.29 -2.37
CA LEU A 68 5.06 -3.85 -1.49
C LEU A 68 5.58 -5.04 -0.68
N LEU A 69 6.35 -5.94 -1.29
CA LEU A 69 6.91 -7.11 -0.60
C LEU A 69 7.89 -6.76 0.54
N ARG A 70 8.48 -5.56 0.56
CA ARG A 70 9.27 -5.10 1.72
C ARG A 70 8.41 -4.94 2.98
N HIS A 71 7.12 -4.72 2.79
CA HIS A 71 6.14 -4.58 3.87
C HIS A 71 5.32 -5.85 4.07
N PHE A 72 5.71 -6.99 3.49
CA PHE A 72 4.94 -8.24 3.51
C PHE A 72 4.38 -8.65 4.88
N PRO A 73 5.13 -8.60 6.00
CA PRO A 73 4.60 -8.95 7.32
C PRO A 73 3.47 -8.04 7.82
N ARG A 74 3.31 -6.87 7.19
CA ARG A 74 2.31 -5.85 7.51
C ARG A 74 1.22 -5.79 6.46
N LEU A 75 1.27 -6.63 5.43
CA LEU A 75 0.21 -6.71 4.42
C LEU A 75 -0.94 -7.56 4.94
N GLN A 76 -2.16 -7.09 4.74
CA GLN A 76 -3.37 -7.80 5.10
C GLN A 76 -4.47 -7.50 4.10
N ILE A 77 -5.35 -8.48 3.89
CA ILE A 77 -6.58 -8.29 3.13
C ILE A 77 -7.70 -8.04 4.13
N LYS A 78 -8.33 -6.88 4.06
CA LYS A 78 -9.40 -6.48 4.96
C LYS A 78 -10.58 -5.97 4.13
N ASP A 79 -11.74 -6.59 4.28
CA ASP A 79 -12.99 -6.21 3.59
C ASP A 79 -12.86 -6.09 2.06
N SER A 80 -12.02 -6.95 1.46
CA SER A 80 -11.66 -7.06 0.02
C SER A 80 -10.29 -6.50 -0.41
N PRO A 81 -9.90 -5.24 -0.14
CA PRO A 81 -8.61 -4.74 -0.59
C PRO A 81 -7.42 -5.25 0.22
N LEU A 82 -6.26 -5.29 -0.43
CA LEU A 82 -4.94 -5.36 0.17
C LEU A 82 -4.57 -4.02 0.79
N CYS A 83 -4.17 -4.10 2.05
CA CYS A 83 -3.86 -2.97 2.92
C CYS A 83 -2.51 -3.19 3.61
N ILE A 84 -1.87 -2.10 4.03
CA ILE A 84 -0.74 -2.12 4.97
C ILE A 84 -1.26 -1.74 6.36
N ILE A 85 -0.98 -2.57 7.35
CA ILE A 85 -1.23 -2.28 8.76
C ILE A 85 -0.14 -1.34 9.27
N ILE A 86 -0.55 -0.24 9.87
CA ILE A 86 0.31 0.75 10.53
C ILE A 86 -0.06 0.81 12.00
N HIS A 87 0.79 0.26 12.85
CA HIS A 87 0.67 0.38 14.29
C HIS A 87 1.03 1.82 14.70
N ARG A 88 0.08 2.52 15.32
CA ARG A 88 0.29 3.82 15.97
C ARG A 88 0.02 3.68 17.47
N PRO A 89 0.51 4.61 18.31
CA PRO A 89 0.23 4.58 19.75
C PRO A 89 -1.27 4.58 20.09
N ILE A 90 -2.09 5.17 19.22
CA ILE A 90 -3.55 5.25 19.35
C ILE A 90 -4.31 4.04 18.78
N GLY A 91 -3.61 3.06 18.19
CA GLY A 91 -4.20 1.87 17.58
C GLY A 91 -3.69 1.57 16.17
N GLU A 92 -4.33 0.60 15.52
CA GLU A 92 -4.00 0.19 14.15
C GLU A 92 -4.70 1.05 13.11
N VAL A 93 -3.92 1.51 12.13
CA VAL A 93 -4.43 2.21 10.94
C VAL A 93 -4.20 1.33 9.72
N TYR A 94 -5.25 1.09 8.96
CA TYR A 94 -5.18 0.34 7.70
C TYR A 94 -5.04 1.32 6.55
N LYS A 95 -4.01 1.11 5.75
CA LYS A 95 -3.74 1.91 4.57
C LYS A 95 -3.98 1.09 3.31
N ASN A 96 -4.99 1.47 2.53
CA ASN A 96 -5.26 0.82 1.25
C ASN A 96 -4.10 1.06 0.29
N ILE A 97 -3.70 0.01 -0.42
CA ILE A 97 -2.71 0.11 -1.50
C ILE A 97 -3.44 0.55 -2.76
N LEU A 98 -2.99 1.64 -3.38
CA LEU A 98 -3.52 2.07 -4.67
C LEU A 98 -2.68 1.46 -5.79
N PRO A 99 -3.30 0.85 -6.81
CA PRO A 99 -2.65 0.51 -8.06
C PRO A 99 -1.89 1.73 -8.65
N PRO A 100 -0.72 1.53 -9.28
CA PRO A 100 0.04 2.61 -9.92
C PRO A 100 -0.77 3.38 -10.96
N SER A 101 -1.68 2.71 -11.68
CA SER A 101 -2.60 3.31 -12.65
C SER A 101 -3.48 4.40 -12.05
N LEU A 102 -3.90 4.23 -10.79
CA LEU A 102 -4.72 5.18 -10.06
C LEU A 102 -3.90 6.23 -9.32
N HIS A 103 -2.59 6.03 -9.16
CA HIS A 103 -1.74 6.97 -8.45
C HIS A 103 -1.73 8.34 -9.13
N LYS A 104 -1.65 8.35 -10.48
CA LYS A 104 -1.70 9.58 -11.27
C LYS A 104 -3.02 10.32 -11.08
N GLN A 105 -4.14 9.60 -11.21
CA GLN A 105 -5.48 10.18 -11.05
C GLN A 105 -5.72 10.66 -9.61
N ALA A 106 -5.26 9.91 -8.60
CA ALA A 106 -5.35 10.32 -7.21
C ALA A 106 -4.50 11.57 -6.90
N MET A 107 -3.32 11.72 -7.53
CA MET A 107 -2.51 12.93 -7.41
C MET A 107 -3.19 14.13 -8.07
N GLU A 108 -3.71 13.98 -9.28
CA GLU A 108 -4.43 15.04 -9.98
C GLU A 108 -5.62 15.54 -9.16
N LEU A 109 -6.41 14.62 -8.59
CA LEU A 109 -7.54 14.95 -7.71
C LEU A 109 -7.12 15.53 -6.34
N SER A 110 -5.88 15.31 -5.91
CA SER A 110 -5.35 15.91 -4.67
C SER A 110 -4.95 17.37 -4.84
N HIS A 111 -4.64 17.79 -6.07
CA HIS A 111 -4.24 19.17 -6.38
C HIS A 111 -5.44 20.10 -6.60
N GLU A 112 -6.62 19.55 -6.88
CA GLU A 112 -7.85 20.32 -7.08
C GLU A 112 -8.69 20.53 -5.80
N ALA A 113 -8.20 20.05 -4.64
CA ALA A 113 -8.92 20.04 -3.36
C ALA A 113 -8.50 21.14 -2.38
#